data_AF-A0A915LKT4-F1
#
_entry.id   AF-A0A915LKT4-F1
#
_cell.length_a   1.000
_cell.length_b   1.000
_cell.length_c   1.000
_cell.angle_alpha   90.00
_cell.angle_beta   90.00
_cell.angle_gamma   90.00
#
_symmetry.space_group_name_H-M   'P 1'
#
loop_
_entity.id
_entity.type
_entity.pdbx_description
1 polymer ?
#
loop_
_entity_poly.entity_id
_entity_poly.type
_entity_poly.pdbx_seq_one_letter_code
_entity_poly.pdbx_strand_id
1 'polypeptide(L)'
;MFIHRHLGPFLFFVYFVLWLSDLRESGYTGGWKNSVSIIQSDMRSLTLFLESKEIENPDIIISELLGSFGDNELCPECLDGVNNILKENTICIPSSYRNFLTPIQSLRLYQNIRDLKNNNNCNRVHEMQLGFILIDPVASQSKLADTSIDSNPFPLLMGFAAHFEVVLYKNIILSTHPERHTENLFSWFPGLFPLRKLFYCPNECNIVFNIKRKFDKEKVWYEWFIEYEENGELIKSELQNENGESQSMNLS
;
A
#
# COMPACT_ATOMS: atom_id res chain seq x y z
N MET A 1 -31.06 -3.94 -18.06
CA MET A 1 -30.38 -4.56 -19.21
C MET A 1 -29.06 -5.10 -18.68
N PHE A 2 -28.98 -6.41 -18.49
CA PHE A 2 -27.78 -7.10 -18.02
C PHE A 2 -26.72 -7.08 -19.13
N ILE A 3 -25.52 -6.61 -18.82
CA ILE A 3 -24.33 -6.91 -19.62
C ILE A 3 -23.30 -7.50 -18.66
N HIS A 4 -23.20 -8.83 -18.72
CA HIS A 4 -22.03 -9.57 -18.28
C HIS A 4 -20.83 -9.13 -19.13
N ARG A 5 -19.75 -8.67 -18.50
CA ARG A 5 -18.40 -8.76 -19.08
C ARG A 5 -17.45 -9.36 -18.07
N HIS A 6 -17.01 -10.57 -18.40
CA HIS A 6 -15.82 -11.21 -17.87
C HIS A 6 -14.60 -10.32 -18.13
N LEU A 7 -13.94 -9.85 -17.07
CA LEU A 7 -12.54 -9.42 -17.11
C LEU A 7 -11.89 -9.80 -15.76
N GLY A 8 -10.96 -10.75 -15.81
CA GLY A 8 -9.90 -10.87 -14.80
C GLY A 8 -8.76 -9.89 -15.11
N PRO A 9 -7.65 -9.98 -14.38
CA PRO A 9 -7.50 -9.42 -13.04
C PRO A 9 -6.80 -8.05 -13.11
N PHE A 10 -7.30 -7.10 -12.31
CA PHE A 10 -6.62 -5.89 -11.83
C PHE A 10 -6.03 -4.94 -12.91
N LEU A 11 -6.89 -4.13 -13.53
CA LEU A 11 -6.51 -2.76 -13.86
C LEU A 11 -6.87 -1.89 -12.64
N PHE A 12 -5.86 -1.53 -11.85
CA PHE A 12 -5.98 -0.38 -10.95
C PHE A 12 -5.61 0.86 -11.77
N PHE A 13 -6.60 1.72 -11.99
CA PHE A 13 -6.38 3.06 -12.52
C PHE A 13 -6.20 4.00 -11.33
N VAL A 14 -5.00 4.56 -11.18
CA VAL A 14 -4.77 5.75 -10.38
C VAL A 14 -3.85 6.69 -11.18
N TYR A 15 -4.36 7.88 -11.53
CA TYR A 15 -3.66 8.98 -12.20
C TYR A 15 -3.21 9.96 -11.09
N PHE A 16 -1.95 10.44 -10.99
CA PHE A 16 -1.32 11.44 -11.86
C PHE A 16 0.23 11.33 -11.82
N VAL A 17 0.79 10.51 -12.70
CA VAL A 17 1.89 10.91 -13.58
C VAL A 17 1.29 10.74 -14.98
N LEU A 18 1.29 11.76 -15.82
CA LEU A 18 0.68 11.67 -17.16
C LEU A 18 1.44 10.66 -18.02
N TRP A 19 1.12 9.38 -17.88
CA TRP A 19 1.34 8.37 -18.89
C TRP A 19 0.16 8.46 -19.84
N LEU A 20 0.25 9.39 -20.79
CA LEU A 20 -0.67 9.52 -21.90
C LEU A 20 0.13 9.45 -23.18
N SER A 21 0.26 8.24 -23.74
CA SER A 21 0.65 8.04 -25.14
C SER A 21 -0.30 8.77 -26.12
N ASP A 22 -1.52 9.11 -25.67
CA ASP A 22 -2.59 9.59 -26.54
C ASP A 22 -2.78 11.12 -26.57
N LEU A 23 -2.04 11.91 -25.77
CA LEU A 23 -2.17 13.37 -25.79
C LEU A 23 -1.38 14.06 -26.91
N ARG A 24 -0.33 13.41 -27.46
CA ARG A 24 0.39 13.99 -28.61
C ARG A 24 -0.36 13.81 -29.92
N GLU A 25 -1.14 12.74 -30.10
CA GLU A 25 -1.84 12.48 -31.36
C GLU A 25 -3.09 13.36 -31.57
N SER A 26 -3.64 13.97 -30.52
CA SER A 26 -4.88 14.75 -30.62
C SER A 26 -4.69 16.26 -30.79
N GLY A 27 -3.45 16.78 -30.77
CA GLY A 27 -3.20 18.23 -30.88
C GLY A 27 -3.92 19.07 -29.82
N TYR A 28 -4.34 18.45 -28.71
CA TYR A 28 -5.24 19.03 -27.73
C TYR A 28 -4.48 20.00 -26.82
N THR A 29 -4.42 21.27 -27.21
CA THR A 29 -3.92 22.39 -26.39
C THR A 29 -4.99 22.97 -25.45
N GLY A 30 -6.03 22.17 -25.15
CA GLY A 30 -7.25 22.60 -24.48
C GLY A 30 -7.04 23.13 -23.06
N GLY A 31 -6.69 24.41 -22.94
CA GLY A 31 -6.78 25.23 -21.73
C GLY A 31 -5.46 25.61 -21.05
N TRP A 32 -4.35 24.94 -21.34
CA TRP A 32 -3.14 24.98 -20.49
C TRP A 32 -2.09 26.00 -20.96
N LYS A 33 -2.36 26.72 -22.07
CA LYS A 33 -1.63 27.90 -22.58
C LYS A 33 -0.09 27.84 -22.43
N ASN A 34 0.53 26.70 -22.78
CA ASN A 34 1.98 26.46 -22.66
C ASN A 34 2.56 26.63 -21.24
N SER A 35 1.73 26.64 -20.21
CA SER A 35 2.15 26.74 -18.80
C SER A 35 2.61 25.39 -18.22
N VAL A 36 2.47 24.30 -18.98
CA VAL A 36 2.84 22.94 -18.57
C VAL A 36 3.67 22.27 -19.65
N SER A 37 4.82 21.74 -19.25
CA SER A 37 5.66 20.87 -20.06
C SER A 37 5.36 19.42 -19.71
N ILE A 38 5.19 18.56 -20.72
CA ILE A 38 4.92 17.13 -20.54
C ILE A 38 6.20 16.37 -20.89
N ILE A 39 6.72 15.63 -19.92
CA ILE A 39 7.89 14.77 -20.07
C ILE A 39 7.42 13.31 -19.99
N GLN A 40 7.56 12.61 -21.11
CA GLN A 40 7.28 11.17 -21.17
C GLN A 40 8.54 10.40 -20.76
N SER A 41 8.67 10.14 -19.47
CA SER A 41 9.78 9.35 -18.91
C SER A 41 9.36 8.67 -17.62
N ASP A 42 10.13 7.66 -17.22
CA ASP A 42 10.13 7.20 -15.84
C ASP A 42 10.70 8.31 -14.96
N MET A 43 10.03 8.67 -13.86
CA MET A 43 10.52 9.76 -13.01
C MET A 43 11.93 9.51 -12.45
N ARG A 44 12.30 8.25 -12.27
CA ARG A 44 13.65 7.82 -11.82
C ARG A 44 14.74 8.16 -12.84
N SER A 45 14.35 8.46 -14.08
CA SER A 45 15.26 8.89 -15.16
C SER A 45 15.31 10.41 -15.34
N LEU A 46 14.58 11.20 -14.53
CA LEU A 46 14.52 12.66 -14.69
C LEU A 46 15.86 13.36 -14.51
N THR A 47 16.81 12.74 -13.82
CA THR A 47 18.19 13.25 -13.71
C THR A 47 18.81 13.51 -15.09
N LEU A 48 18.52 12.67 -16.10
CA LEU A 48 19.03 12.84 -17.47
C LEU A 48 18.51 14.12 -18.13
N PHE A 49 17.27 14.51 -17.84
CA PHE A 49 16.64 15.72 -18.38
C PHE A 49 17.18 16.99 -17.71
N LEU A 50 17.61 16.89 -16.44
CA LEU A 50 18.30 17.98 -15.76
C LEU A 50 19.69 18.19 -16.36
N GLU A 51 20.43 17.10 -16.61
CA GLU A 51 21.75 17.14 -17.25
C GLU A 51 21.70 17.70 -18.68
N SER A 52 20.66 17.33 -19.45
CA SER A 52 20.43 17.86 -20.80
C SER A 52 19.87 19.30 -20.82
N LYS A 53 19.59 19.88 -19.66
CA LYS A 53 18.96 21.21 -19.47
C LYS A 53 17.56 21.34 -20.08
N GLU A 54 16.84 20.23 -20.17
CA GLU A 54 15.43 20.21 -20.55
C GLU A 54 14.50 20.55 -19.38
N ILE A 55 14.98 20.35 -18.14
CA ILE A 55 14.31 20.77 -16.90
C ILE A 55 15.25 21.55 -16.00
N GLU A 56 14.65 22.26 -15.05
CA GLU A 56 15.33 22.87 -13.92
C GLU A 56 15.00 22.10 -12.63
N ASN A 57 15.83 22.27 -11.60
CA ASN A 57 15.54 21.72 -10.28
C ASN A 57 14.18 22.25 -9.77
N PRO A 58 13.26 21.38 -9.30
CA PRO A 58 11.93 21.78 -8.88
C PRO A 58 11.93 22.46 -7.51
N ASP A 59 11.07 23.46 -7.34
CA ASP A 59 10.77 24.03 -6.02
C ASP A 59 9.75 23.19 -5.24
N ILE A 60 8.85 22.51 -5.96
CA ILE A 60 7.83 21.62 -5.41
C ILE A 60 7.75 20.37 -6.28
N ILE A 61 7.69 19.20 -5.65
CA ILE A 61 7.29 17.95 -6.29
C ILE A 61 5.96 17.49 -5.70
N ILE A 62 5.04 17.09 -6.58
CA ILE A 62 3.73 16.58 -6.19
C ILE A 62 3.61 15.18 -6.80
N SER A 63 3.33 14.19 -5.97
CA SER A 63 3.11 12.81 -6.39
C SER A 63 1.88 12.23 -5.70
N GLU A 64 1.30 11.23 -6.34
CA GLU A 64 0.28 10.37 -5.77
C GLU A 64 0.63 8.96 -6.26
N LEU A 65 1.35 8.24 -5.41
CA LEU A 65 1.94 6.91 -5.68
C LEU A 65 1.64 5.97 -4.50
N LEU A 66 0.65 6.31 -3.67
CA LEU A 66 0.36 5.58 -2.45
C LEU A 66 -0.72 4.53 -2.72
N GLY A 67 -0.44 3.30 -2.28
CA GLY A 67 -1.42 2.23 -2.32
C GLY A 67 -2.25 2.13 -1.03
N SER A 68 -3.09 1.11 -0.96
CA SER A 68 -3.95 0.80 0.19
C SER A 68 -3.22 0.59 1.53
N PHE A 69 -1.92 0.29 1.51
CA PHE A 69 -1.01 0.22 2.66
C PHE A 69 0.11 1.27 2.58
N GLY A 70 -0.11 2.39 1.87
CA GLY A 70 0.85 3.47 1.72
C GLY A 70 1.94 3.15 0.69
N ASP A 71 2.94 2.36 1.06
CA ASP A 71 4.15 2.11 0.25
C ASP A 71 4.10 0.85 -0.62
N ASN A 72 2.93 0.19 -0.70
CA ASN A 72 2.69 -0.99 -1.53
C ASN A 72 2.53 -0.70 -3.03
N GLU A 73 2.77 0.54 -3.46
CA GLU A 73 2.86 0.97 -4.87
C GLU A 73 4.21 1.62 -5.19
N LEU A 74 5.26 1.28 -4.42
CA LEU A 74 6.65 1.68 -4.68
C LEU A 74 6.94 3.19 -4.60
N CYS A 75 6.10 3.95 -3.87
CA CYS A 75 6.31 5.37 -3.60
C CYS A 75 7.75 5.70 -3.14
N PRO A 76 8.36 4.99 -2.17
CA PRO A 76 9.76 5.21 -1.80
C PRO A 76 10.72 5.12 -2.98
N GLU A 77 10.64 4.04 -3.76
CA GLU A 77 11.59 3.75 -4.83
C GLU A 77 11.45 4.74 -6.01
N CYS A 78 10.23 5.19 -6.28
CA CYS A 78 9.97 6.24 -7.26
C CYS A 78 10.55 7.58 -6.81
N LEU A 79 10.30 7.99 -5.56
CA LEU A 79 10.78 9.26 -5.02
C LEU A 79 12.30 9.26 -4.79
N ASP A 80 12.88 8.13 -4.41
CA ASP A 80 14.34 8.00 -4.27
C ASP A 80 15.06 8.24 -5.59
N GLY A 81 14.45 7.86 -6.72
CA GLY A 81 14.98 8.12 -8.05
C GLY A 81 15.04 9.59 -8.45
N VAL A 82 14.29 10.46 -7.78
CA VAL A 82 14.29 11.92 -8.05
C VAL A 82 15.05 12.72 -6.99
N ASN A 83 15.59 12.10 -5.94
CA ASN A 83 16.31 12.82 -4.88
C ASN A 83 17.47 13.67 -5.41
N ASN A 84 18.17 13.21 -6.45
CA ASN A 84 19.32 13.92 -7.03
C ASN A 84 18.95 15.21 -7.77
N ILE A 85 17.68 15.40 -8.14
CA ILE A 85 17.23 16.62 -8.82
C ILE A 85 16.66 17.66 -7.85
N LEU A 86 16.51 17.35 -6.56
CA LEU A 86 15.89 18.24 -5.58
C LEU A 86 16.89 19.30 -5.07
N LYS A 87 16.37 20.50 -4.77
CA LYS A 87 17.08 21.53 -4.00
C LYS A 87 16.93 21.22 -2.51
N GLU A 88 17.79 21.80 -1.68
CA GLU A 88 17.69 21.68 -0.21
C GLU A 88 16.33 22.15 0.33
N ASN A 89 15.68 23.11 -0.34
CA ASN A 89 14.41 23.70 0.05
C ASN A 89 13.21 23.19 -0.77
N THR A 90 13.37 22.14 -1.58
CA THR A 90 12.26 21.58 -2.36
C THR A 90 11.18 21.02 -1.44
N ILE A 91 9.93 21.38 -1.71
CA ILE A 91 8.76 20.87 -0.97
C ILE A 91 8.26 19.60 -1.65
N CYS A 92 8.16 18.51 -0.89
CA CYS A 92 7.52 17.27 -1.35
C CYS A 92 6.08 17.19 -0.85
N ILE A 93 5.15 16.91 -1.75
CA ILE A 93 3.74 16.61 -1.45
C ILE A 93 3.43 15.23 -2.06
N PRO A 94 3.14 14.20 -1.26
CA PRO A 94 3.07 14.23 0.20
C PRO A 94 4.42 14.43 0.88
N SER A 95 4.41 15.06 2.06
CA SER A 95 5.62 15.30 2.85
C SER A 95 6.02 14.08 3.69
N SER A 96 5.05 13.25 4.08
CA SER A 96 5.29 12.01 4.81
C SER A 96 4.03 11.15 4.82
N TYR A 97 4.17 9.84 4.98
CA TYR A 97 3.07 8.95 5.26
C TYR A 97 3.45 7.93 6.34
N ARG A 98 2.44 7.24 6.87
CA ARG A 98 2.58 6.22 7.91
C ARG A 98 1.55 5.12 7.67
N ASN A 99 1.98 3.87 7.83
CA ASN A 99 1.13 2.72 7.66
C ASN A 99 0.60 2.21 9.00
N PHE A 100 -0.57 1.59 8.98
CA PHE A 100 -1.25 1.06 10.16
C PHE A 100 -1.79 -0.33 9.86
N LEU A 101 -1.79 -1.18 10.89
CA LEU A 101 -2.31 -2.54 10.84
C LEU A 101 -3.28 -2.74 12.00
N THR A 102 -4.41 -3.38 11.71
CA THR A 102 -5.43 -3.70 12.72
C THR A 102 -5.82 -5.16 12.60
N PRO A 103 -5.82 -5.94 13.70
CA PRO A 103 -6.28 -7.33 13.65
C PRO A 103 -7.72 -7.39 13.17
N ILE A 104 -8.08 -8.40 12.38
CA ILE A 104 -9.45 -8.61 11.92
C ILE A 104 -9.92 -10.05 12.07
N GLN A 105 -11.23 -10.19 12.26
CA GLN A 105 -11.95 -11.45 12.28
C GLN A 105 -13.03 -11.45 11.20
N SER A 106 -12.91 -12.34 10.20
CA SER A 106 -13.99 -12.59 9.23
C SER A 106 -13.87 -13.99 8.63
N LEU A 107 -14.74 -14.90 9.08
CA LEU A 107 -14.82 -16.25 8.53
C LEU A 107 -15.14 -16.24 7.03
N ARG A 108 -16.01 -15.32 6.59
CA ARG A 108 -16.39 -15.19 5.19
C ARG A 108 -15.21 -14.76 4.31
N LEU A 109 -14.44 -13.75 4.73
CA LEU A 109 -13.25 -13.34 3.99
C LEU A 109 -12.19 -14.44 3.99
N TYR A 110 -11.98 -15.08 5.13
CA TYR A 110 -11.03 -16.19 5.23
C TYR A 110 -11.40 -17.34 4.28
N GLN A 111 -12.68 -17.71 4.21
CA GLN A 111 -13.19 -18.71 3.27
C GLN A 111 -12.97 -18.27 1.82
N ASN A 112 -13.35 -17.03 1.47
CA ASN A 112 -13.15 -16.50 0.12
C ASN A 112 -11.67 -16.55 -0.30
N ILE A 113 -10.75 -16.14 0.58
CA ILE A 113 -9.30 -16.16 0.31
C ILE A 113 -8.78 -17.60 0.21
N ARG A 114 -9.27 -18.50 1.08
CA ARG A 114 -8.93 -19.92 1.02
C ARG A 114 -9.40 -20.55 -0.28
N ASP A 115 -10.59 -20.21 -0.76
CA ASP A 115 -11.13 -20.76 -2.01
C ASP A 115 -10.33 -20.25 -3.23
N LEU A 116 -9.78 -19.03 -3.15
CA LEU A 116 -8.80 -18.54 -4.12
C LEU A 116 -7.48 -19.34 -4.10
N LYS A 117 -7.12 -20.02 -3.00
CA LYS A 117 -5.90 -20.86 -2.89
C LYS A 117 -5.95 -22.15 -3.67
N ASN A 118 -7.12 -22.66 -4.04
CA ASN A 118 -7.20 -23.80 -4.98
C ASN A 118 -6.58 -23.43 -6.36
N ASN A 119 -6.19 -22.16 -6.55
CA ASN A 119 -5.40 -21.63 -7.67
C ASN A 119 -4.07 -20.91 -7.24
N ASN A 120 -3.38 -21.33 -6.16
CA ASN A 120 -2.02 -20.90 -5.73
C ASN A 120 -1.80 -19.51 -5.04
N ASN A 121 -2.81 -18.83 -4.48
CA ASN A 121 -2.66 -17.41 -4.05
C ASN A 121 -2.69 -17.09 -2.53
N CYS A 122 -2.19 -17.95 -1.64
CA CYS A 122 -2.33 -17.74 -0.19
C CYS A 122 -1.58 -16.54 0.40
N ASN A 123 -0.41 -16.18 -0.14
CA ASN A 123 0.44 -15.16 0.48
C ASN A 123 0.42 -13.85 -0.29
N ARG A 124 -0.76 -13.45 -0.79
CA ARG A 124 -0.96 -12.16 -1.42
C ARG A 124 -1.66 -11.21 -0.45
N VAL A 125 -1.18 -9.98 -0.40
CA VAL A 125 -1.92 -8.83 0.10
C VAL A 125 -3.09 -8.61 -0.85
N HIS A 126 -4.30 -8.63 -0.30
CA HIS A 126 -5.52 -8.40 -1.05
C HIS A 126 -6.05 -7.01 -0.73
N GLU A 127 -6.47 -6.26 -1.74
CA GLU A 127 -7.32 -5.10 -1.50
C GLU A 127 -8.74 -5.55 -1.23
N MET A 128 -9.34 -5.06 -0.14
CA MET A 128 -10.68 -5.44 0.24
C MET A 128 -11.71 -4.58 -0.50
N GLN A 129 -12.33 -5.09 -1.57
CA GLN A 129 -13.56 -4.46 -2.07
C GLN A 129 -14.66 -4.60 -0.99
N LEU A 130 -15.06 -3.47 -0.39
CA LEU A 130 -15.90 -3.47 0.81
C LEU A 130 -17.29 -4.05 0.52
N GLY A 131 -17.61 -5.15 1.19
CA GLY A 131 -18.96 -5.54 1.56
C GLY A 131 -18.98 -5.76 3.07
N PHE A 132 -19.38 -4.73 3.82
CA PHE A 132 -19.59 -4.69 5.28
C PHE A 132 -18.70 -5.65 6.10
N ILE A 133 -17.54 -5.16 6.54
CA ILE A 133 -16.71 -5.80 7.57
C ILE A 133 -16.70 -4.87 8.76
N LEU A 134 -17.13 -5.37 9.92
CA LEU A 134 -16.98 -4.69 11.20
C LEU A 134 -15.50 -4.76 11.59
N ILE A 135 -14.85 -3.61 11.63
CA ILE A 135 -13.48 -3.44 12.14
C ILE A 135 -13.65 -2.71 13.47
N ASP A 136 -13.40 -3.39 14.59
CA ASP A 136 -13.27 -2.74 15.89
C ASP A 136 -11.77 -2.41 16.09
N PRO A 137 -11.37 -1.14 16.07
CA PRO A 137 -9.96 -0.78 16.07
C PRO A 137 -9.40 -0.79 17.49
N VAL A 138 -8.40 -1.65 17.74
CA VAL A 138 -7.41 -1.39 18.79
C VAL A 138 -6.22 -0.72 18.09
N ALA A 139 -6.08 0.57 18.35
CA ALA A 139 -5.00 1.39 17.80
C ALA A 139 -3.66 1.02 18.45
N SER A 140 -2.69 0.56 17.65
CA SER A 140 -1.28 0.66 18.03
C SER A 140 -0.49 1.36 16.92
N GLN A 141 0.11 2.47 17.32
CA GLN A 141 0.98 3.32 16.52
C GLN A 141 2.42 2.79 16.61
N SER A 142 3.03 2.30 15.53
CA SER A 142 4.52 2.36 15.41
C SER A 142 5.01 2.39 13.95
N LYS A 143 6.17 3.04 13.77
CA LYS A 143 6.87 3.24 12.50
C LYS A 143 7.41 1.88 12.00
N LEU A 144 7.54 1.71 10.68
CA LEU A 144 8.09 0.51 10.04
C LEU A 144 9.56 0.27 10.42
N ALA A 145 9.75 -0.36 11.57
CA ALA A 145 10.88 -1.20 11.97
C ALA A 145 10.40 -1.94 13.22
N ASP A 146 10.16 -3.25 13.11
CA ASP A 146 9.67 -4.13 14.17
C ASP A 146 8.37 -3.63 14.85
N THR A 147 7.25 -3.74 14.14
CA THR A 147 5.92 -3.47 14.71
C THR A 147 5.48 -4.67 15.55
N SER A 148 5.21 -4.48 16.84
CA SER A 148 4.39 -5.39 17.65
C SER A 148 2.99 -4.79 17.83
N ILE A 149 1.95 -5.62 17.70
CA ILE A 149 0.60 -5.26 18.11
C ILE A 149 0.40 -5.93 19.46
N ASP A 150 0.10 -5.16 20.49
CA ASP A 150 -0.18 -5.72 21.81
C ASP A 150 -1.69 -5.95 21.92
N SER A 151 -2.06 -7.23 22.09
CA SER A 151 -3.42 -7.77 22.21
C SER A 151 -4.26 -7.86 20.93
N ASN A 152 -4.87 -9.04 20.74
CA ASN A 152 -5.94 -9.27 19.77
C ASN A 152 -7.29 -9.33 20.53
N PRO A 153 -8.25 -8.43 20.24
CA PRO A 153 -9.54 -8.42 20.93
C PRO A 153 -10.51 -9.51 20.43
N PHE A 154 -10.16 -10.23 19.35
CA PHE A 154 -11.05 -11.18 18.71
C PHE A 154 -10.74 -12.63 19.11
N PRO A 155 -11.76 -13.47 19.37
CA PRO A 155 -11.55 -14.88 19.66
C PRO A 155 -10.95 -15.64 18.48
N LEU A 156 -11.04 -15.11 17.26
CA LEU A 156 -10.54 -15.73 16.05
C LEU A 156 -9.84 -14.70 15.15
N LEU A 157 -8.51 -14.76 15.09
CA LEU A 157 -7.73 -13.90 14.20
C LEU A 157 -7.59 -14.54 12.81
N MET A 158 -7.94 -13.79 11.77
CA MET A 158 -7.78 -14.22 10.38
C MET A 158 -6.66 -13.51 9.62
N GLY A 159 -6.18 -12.38 10.14
CA GLY A 159 -5.29 -11.48 9.41
C GLY A 159 -5.35 -10.05 9.96
N PHE A 160 -4.72 -9.14 9.23
CA PHE A 160 -4.62 -7.73 9.60
C PHE A 160 -5.09 -6.86 8.44
N ALA A 161 -6.03 -5.96 8.71
CA ALA A 161 -6.39 -4.89 7.79
C ALA A 161 -5.30 -3.83 7.79
N ALA A 162 -4.97 -3.35 6.60
CA ALA A 162 -3.90 -2.41 6.33
C ALA A 162 -4.49 -1.06 5.91
N HIS A 163 -3.98 -0.01 6.53
CA HIS A 163 -4.39 1.37 6.32
C HIS A 163 -3.15 2.26 6.23
N PHE A 164 -3.34 3.51 5.82
CA PHE A 164 -2.29 4.51 5.86
C PHE A 164 -2.85 5.89 6.21
N GLU A 165 -1.93 6.76 6.61
CA GLU A 165 -2.15 8.19 6.74
C GLU A 165 -1.04 8.93 6.04
N VAL A 166 -1.42 10.01 5.37
CA VAL A 166 -0.49 10.83 4.61
C VAL A 166 -0.65 12.28 5.02
N VAL A 167 0.48 12.91 5.36
CA VAL A 167 0.59 14.35 5.51
C VAL A 167 0.95 14.90 4.14
N LEU A 168 0.02 15.63 3.52
CA LEU A 168 0.25 16.25 2.22
C LEU A 168 1.21 17.43 2.37
N TYR A 169 0.82 18.42 3.17
CA TYR A 169 1.64 19.57 3.49
C TYR A 169 1.16 20.21 4.80
N LYS A 170 2.08 20.44 5.74
CA LYS A 170 1.78 21.01 7.07
C LYS A 170 0.69 20.22 7.80
N ASN A 171 -0.50 20.82 7.96
CA ASN A 171 -1.63 20.26 8.70
C ASN A 171 -2.69 19.62 7.80
N ILE A 172 -2.43 19.50 6.49
CA ILE A 172 -3.33 18.82 5.56
C ILE A 172 -3.01 17.34 5.57
N ILE A 173 -3.96 16.52 6.02
CA ILE A 173 -3.80 15.08 6.22
C ILE A 173 -4.94 14.35 5.49
N LEU A 174 -4.61 13.23 4.83
CA LEU A 174 -5.58 12.23 4.41
C LEU A 174 -5.32 10.93 5.19
N SER A 175 -6.38 10.18 5.47
CA SER A 175 -6.30 8.96 6.27
C SER A 175 -7.34 7.95 5.82
N THR A 176 -6.91 6.70 5.66
CA THR A 176 -7.77 5.53 5.48
C THR A 176 -7.97 4.76 6.78
N HIS A 177 -7.40 5.24 7.90
CA HIS A 177 -7.54 4.61 9.21
C HIS A 177 -9.00 4.73 9.70
N PRO A 178 -9.64 3.65 10.19
CA PRO A 178 -11.08 3.65 10.49
C PRO A 178 -11.54 4.77 11.44
N GLU A 179 -10.79 5.02 12.52
CA GLU A 179 -11.12 6.06 13.51
C GLU A 179 -10.91 7.50 13.02
N ARG A 180 -10.05 7.68 12.01
CA ARG A 180 -9.59 9.00 11.55
C ARG A 180 -9.81 9.19 10.05
N HIS A 181 -10.73 8.40 9.49
CA HIS A 181 -10.97 8.31 8.06
C HIS A 181 -11.37 9.67 7.50
N THR A 182 -10.76 10.07 6.39
CA THR A 182 -11.12 11.32 5.72
C THR A 182 -12.49 11.18 5.05
N GLU A 183 -13.39 12.12 5.32
CA GLU A 183 -14.73 12.09 4.74
C GLU A 183 -14.68 12.09 3.21
N ASN A 184 -15.53 11.27 2.57
CA ASN A 184 -15.62 11.14 1.11
C ASN A 184 -14.34 10.65 0.39
N LEU A 185 -13.41 10.03 1.12
CA LEU A 185 -12.24 9.37 0.54
C LEU A 185 -12.60 7.95 0.08
N PHE A 186 -12.97 7.79 -1.19
CA PHE A 186 -13.37 6.49 -1.78
C PHE A 186 -12.28 5.84 -2.63
N SER A 187 -11.11 6.47 -2.78
CA SER A 187 -10.05 6.05 -3.69
C SER A 187 -9.25 4.84 -3.20
N TRP A 188 -9.22 4.60 -1.88
CA TRP A 188 -8.45 3.51 -1.28
C TRP A 188 -9.33 2.64 -0.41
N PHE A 189 -9.38 1.36 -0.74
CA PHE A 189 -9.91 0.37 0.17
C PHE A 189 -8.81 -0.12 1.11
N PRO A 190 -9.14 -0.68 2.30
CA PRO A 190 -8.10 -1.23 3.16
C PRO A 190 -7.39 -2.42 2.49
N GLY A 191 -6.07 -2.50 2.68
CA GLY A 191 -5.29 -3.69 2.38
C GLY A 191 -5.61 -4.82 3.36
N LEU A 192 -5.21 -6.05 3.02
CA LEU A 192 -5.36 -7.21 3.89
C LEU A 192 -4.10 -8.08 3.84
N PHE A 193 -3.51 -8.30 5.01
CA PHE A 193 -2.48 -9.31 5.26
C PHE A 193 -3.14 -10.55 5.87
N PRO A 194 -3.51 -11.57 5.06
CA PRO A 194 -4.18 -12.75 5.57
C PRO A 194 -3.21 -13.67 6.30
N LEU A 195 -3.70 -14.39 7.30
CA LEU A 195 -2.99 -15.50 7.91
C LEU A 195 -3.34 -16.82 7.19
N ARG A 196 -2.38 -17.74 7.10
CA ARG A 196 -2.59 -19.05 6.46
C ARG A 196 -3.68 -19.87 7.14
N LYS A 197 -3.71 -19.83 8.47
CA LYS A 197 -4.66 -20.51 9.36
C LYS A 197 -5.41 -19.47 10.18
N LEU A 198 -6.63 -19.81 10.60
CA LEU A 198 -7.32 -19.06 11.63
C LEU A 198 -6.65 -19.35 12.98
N PHE A 199 -6.41 -18.32 13.77
CA PHE A 199 -5.81 -18.44 15.10
C PHE A 199 -6.89 -18.20 16.14
N TYR A 200 -7.18 -19.22 16.94
CA TYR A 200 -8.17 -19.14 18.01
C TYR A 200 -7.52 -18.66 19.30
N CYS A 201 -8.07 -17.60 19.87
CA CYS A 201 -7.54 -16.85 21.00
C CYS A 201 -8.70 -16.55 21.98
N PRO A 202 -9.16 -17.53 22.77
CA PRO A 202 -10.40 -17.42 23.54
C PRO A 202 -10.36 -16.40 24.68
N ASN A 203 -9.17 -16.12 25.21
CA ASN A 203 -8.90 -15.08 26.19
C ASN A 203 -7.92 -14.11 25.53
N GLU A 204 -8.07 -12.80 25.75
CA GLU A 204 -7.15 -11.76 25.24
C GLU A 204 -5.71 -12.28 25.24
N CYS A 205 -5.17 -12.54 24.05
CA CYS A 205 -3.84 -13.10 23.89
C CYS A 205 -2.94 -12.06 23.26
N ASN A 206 -1.69 -12.06 23.72
CA ASN A 206 -0.65 -11.25 23.15
C ASN A 206 -0.28 -11.86 21.79
N ILE A 207 -0.63 -11.17 20.70
CA ILE A 207 -0.28 -11.56 19.33
C ILE A 207 0.59 -10.48 18.71
N VAL A 208 1.86 -10.77 18.53
CA VAL A 208 2.81 -9.88 17.87
C VAL A 208 2.80 -10.16 16.37
N PHE A 209 2.33 -9.21 15.55
CA PHE A 209 2.41 -9.29 14.10
C PHE A 209 3.74 -8.74 13.57
N ASN A 210 4.60 -9.64 13.12
CA ASN A 210 5.90 -9.28 12.56
C ASN A 210 5.78 -9.12 11.03
N ILE A 211 6.14 -7.96 10.51
CA ILE A 211 6.20 -7.68 9.07
C ILE A 211 7.54 -7.04 8.69
N LYS A 212 8.10 -7.47 7.57
CA LYS A 212 9.33 -6.92 6.98
C LYS A 212 9.09 -6.59 5.52
N ARG A 213 9.36 -5.33 5.16
CA ARG A 213 9.48 -4.89 3.77
C ARG A 213 10.90 -5.18 3.29
N LYS A 214 11.04 -5.98 2.25
CA LYS A 214 12.32 -6.38 1.67
C LYS A 214 12.36 -5.96 0.20
N PHE A 215 13.58 -5.79 -0.30
CA PHE A 215 13.81 -5.41 -1.67
C PHE A 215 15.11 -6.04 -2.19
N ASP A 216 15.19 -6.18 -3.51
CA ASP A 216 16.40 -6.45 -4.24
C ASP A 216 16.48 -5.52 -5.47
N LYS A 217 17.27 -5.88 -6.48
CA LYS A 217 17.44 -5.05 -7.69
C LYS A 217 16.22 -5.07 -8.63
N GLU A 218 15.38 -6.09 -8.53
CA GLU A 218 14.28 -6.36 -9.47
C GLU A 218 12.91 -6.09 -8.83
N LYS A 219 12.79 -6.28 -7.52
CA LYS A 219 11.49 -6.26 -6.85
C LYS A 219 11.54 -5.85 -5.38
N VAL A 220 10.35 -5.52 -4.87
CA VAL A 220 10.05 -5.25 -3.46
C VAL A 220 8.93 -6.18 -3.00
N TRP A 221 8.95 -6.62 -1.74
CA TRP A 221 7.91 -7.49 -1.19
C TRP A 221 7.79 -7.36 0.33
N TYR A 222 6.71 -7.94 0.88
CA TYR A 222 6.48 -8.06 2.32
C TYR A 222 6.59 -9.53 2.75
N GLU A 223 7.31 -9.77 3.83
CA GLU A 223 7.34 -11.05 4.57
C GLU A 223 6.69 -10.85 5.93
N TRP A 224 5.80 -11.75 6.36
CA TRP A 224 5.13 -11.61 7.65
C TRP A 224 4.86 -12.93 8.36
N PHE A 225 4.74 -12.86 9.68
CA PHE A 225 4.32 -13.95 10.55
C PHE A 225 3.75 -13.37 11.86
N ILE A 226 3.10 -14.19 12.68
CA ILE A 226 2.72 -13.81 14.04
C ILE A 226 3.48 -14.62 15.07
N GLU A 227 3.69 -14.03 16.23
CA GLU A 227 4.06 -14.72 17.46
C GLU A 227 2.90 -14.61 18.43
N TYR A 228 2.53 -15.72 19.06
CA TYR A 228 1.38 -15.78 19.96
C TYR A 228 1.66 -16.75 21.10
N GLU A 229 1.00 -16.55 22.23
CA GLU A 229 1.13 -17.44 23.38
C GLU A 229 0.07 -18.54 23.33
N GLU A 230 0.48 -19.79 23.47
CA GLU A 230 -0.41 -20.96 23.57
C GLU A 230 0.10 -21.86 24.70
N ASN A 231 -0.75 -22.11 25.69
CA ASN A 231 -0.42 -22.91 26.89
C ASN A 231 0.82 -22.43 27.66
N GLY A 232 1.11 -21.11 27.65
CA GLY A 232 2.27 -20.53 28.33
C GLY A 232 3.58 -20.57 27.52
N GLU A 233 3.54 -21.05 26.28
CA GLU A 233 4.68 -21.05 25.37
C GLU A 233 4.48 -20.03 24.24
N LEU A 234 5.54 -19.28 23.93
CA LEU A 234 5.56 -18.39 22.78
C LEU A 234 5.77 -19.20 21.50
N ILE A 235 4.75 -19.23 20.65
CA ILE A 235 4.76 -19.94 19.37
C ILE A 235 4.86 -18.95 18.23
N LYS A 236 5.65 -19.31 17.22
CA LYS A 236 5.80 -18.56 15.97
C LYS A 236 5.03 -19.25 14.84
N SER A 237 4.22 -18.50 14.11
CA SER A 237 3.56 -19.01 12.91
C SER A 237 4.56 -19.21 11.75
N GLU A 238 4.13 -19.93 10.72
CA GLU A 238 4.90 -20.03 9.48
C GLU A 238 5.18 -18.64 8.88
N LEU A 239 6.38 -18.45 8.32
CA LEU A 239 6.72 -17.27 7.54
C LEU A 239 5.91 -17.25 6.24
N GLN A 240 5.24 -16.13 5.98
CA GLN A 240 4.43 -15.93 4.79
C GLN A 240 5.17 -15.06 3.78
N ASN A 241 5.04 -15.44 2.49
CA ASN A 241 5.62 -14.75 1.34
C ASN A 241 7.15 -14.62 1.38
N GLU A 242 7.83 -15.67 1.85
CA GLU A 242 9.29 -15.75 1.83
C GLU A 242 9.83 -15.44 0.42
N ASN A 243 10.82 -14.54 0.34
CA ASN A 243 11.44 -14.08 -0.90
C ASN A 243 10.48 -13.51 -1.95
N GLY A 244 9.25 -13.14 -1.56
CA GLY A 244 8.24 -12.60 -2.45
C GLY A 244 7.72 -13.61 -3.47
N GLU A 245 7.76 -14.91 -3.15
CA GLU A 245 7.37 -16.00 -4.06
C GLU A 245 5.89 -15.97 -4.47
N SER A 246 5.02 -15.47 -3.59
CA SER A 246 3.57 -15.39 -3.87
C SER A 246 3.14 -14.01 -4.36
N GLN A 247 3.79 -12.96 -3.84
CA GLN A 247 3.58 -11.58 -4.23
C GLN A 247 4.86 -10.77 -4.12
N SER A 248 5.12 -9.98 -5.15
CA SER A 248 6.14 -8.95 -5.19
C SER A 248 5.69 -7.82 -6.11
N MET A 249 6.31 -6.65 -5.93
CA MET A 249 6.12 -5.44 -6.71
C MET A 249 7.39 -5.24 -7.54
N ASN A 250 7.29 -5.27 -8.86
CA ASN A 250 8.44 -5.18 -9.75
C ASN A 250 8.90 -3.73 -9.90
N LEU A 251 10.22 -3.52 -9.93
CA LEU A 251 10.84 -2.22 -10.15
C LEU A 251 11.06 -1.92 -11.64
N SER A 252 10.88 -2.89 -12.53
CA SER A 252 11.08 -2.79 -13.99
C SER A 252 9.79 -2.82 -14.77
#